data_AF-A0A2P8FPF9-F1
#
_entry.id   AF-A0A2P8FPF9-F1
#
_cell.length_a   1.000
_cell.length_b   1.000
_cell.length_c   1.000
_cell.angle_alpha   90.00
_cell.angle_beta   90.00
_cell.angle_gamma   90.00
#
_symmetry.space_group_name_H-M   'P 1'
#
loop_
_entity.id
_entity.type
_entity.pdbx_description
1 polymer ?
#
loop_
_entity_poly.entity_id
_entity_poly.type
_entity_poly.pdbx_seq_one_letter_code
_entity_poly.pdbx_strand_id
1 'polypeptide(L)'
;MCRLADYAVSLIFVSHIQMSDLKIAKTDWEPENRLIITHISGDLEKEDVIRWEQSLYEALDRVEDGGTFRIFVNLHGFAALNLDAHKHFRTIVPLTLADYDWKVGYVAMFEEEAHQLVLSSKRNIRCVAAAHCHQDATKIEKYESLYSSANERFFTDPEKAEEWIRSIA
;
A
#
# COMPACT_ATOMS: atom_id res chain seq x y z
N MET A 1 -54.25 -38.33 -27.76
CA MET A 1 -54.36 -36.95 -28.27
C MET A 1 -54.70 -36.05 -27.09
N CYS A 2 -53.92 -34.96 -26.87
CA CYS A 2 -54.09 -33.89 -25.87
C CYS A 2 -53.97 -34.28 -24.39
N ARG A 3 -53.41 -33.50 -23.45
CA ARG A 3 -52.46 -32.35 -23.34
C ARG A 3 -52.38 -32.05 -21.82
N LEU A 4 -51.39 -31.25 -21.38
CA LEU A 4 -51.22 -30.59 -20.05
C LEU A 4 -50.33 -31.38 -19.08
N ALA A 5 -49.08 -30.91 -18.86
CA ALA A 5 -48.65 -29.93 -17.84
C ALA A 5 -48.52 -30.65 -16.48
N ASP A 6 -47.35 -30.69 -15.83
CA ASP A 6 -46.77 -29.53 -15.16
C ASP A 6 -45.24 -29.59 -15.05
N TYR A 7 -44.64 -28.45 -15.41
CA TYR A 7 -43.32 -28.00 -15.00
C TYR A 7 -43.48 -27.25 -13.68
N ALA A 8 -42.72 -27.58 -12.65
CA ALA A 8 -42.43 -26.66 -11.55
C ALA A 8 -40.94 -26.69 -11.25
N VAL A 9 -40.30 -25.61 -11.67
CA VAL A 9 -38.88 -25.30 -11.60
C VAL A 9 -38.47 -25.14 -10.14
N SER A 10 -37.51 -25.93 -9.70
CA SER A 10 -36.79 -25.67 -8.46
C SER A 10 -35.97 -24.39 -8.65
N LEU A 11 -36.46 -23.28 -8.09
CA LEU A 11 -35.72 -22.03 -7.93
C LEU A 11 -34.54 -22.29 -6.99
N ILE A 12 -33.39 -22.65 -7.56
CA ILE A 12 -32.11 -22.44 -6.90
C ILE A 12 -31.91 -20.93 -6.92
N PHE A 13 -32.21 -20.27 -5.80
CA PHE A 13 -31.65 -18.96 -5.50
C PHE A 13 -30.14 -19.15 -5.39
N VAL A 14 -29.44 -19.04 -6.52
CA VAL A 14 -28.03 -18.72 -6.50
C VAL A 14 -27.99 -17.30 -5.98
N SER A 15 -27.73 -17.15 -4.69
CA SER A 15 -27.31 -15.87 -4.13
C SER A 15 -26.18 -15.38 -5.02
N HIS A 16 -26.45 -14.33 -5.81
CA HIS A 16 -25.42 -13.43 -6.26
C HIS A 16 -24.69 -13.00 -4.99
N ILE A 17 -23.58 -13.68 -4.68
CA ILE A 17 -22.49 -12.99 -4.03
C ILE A 17 -22.13 -11.93 -5.07
N GLN A 18 -22.71 -10.74 -4.93
CA GLN A 18 -22.03 -9.55 -5.38
C GLN A 18 -20.63 -9.72 -4.82
N MET A 19 -19.65 -9.94 -5.68
CA MET A 19 -18.27 -9.66 -5.33
C MET A 19 -18.25 -8.18 -4.99
N SER A 20 -18.63 -7.83 -3.76
CA SER A 20 -18.23 -6.58 -3.16
C SER A 20 -16.74 -6.57 -3.32
N ASP A 21 -16.24 -5.63 -4.13
CA ASP A 21 -14.83 -5.46 -4.43
C ASP A 21 -14.02 -5.70 -3.16
N LEU A 22 -13.16 -6.71 -3.18
CA LEU A 22 -12.48 -7.16 -1.98
C LEU A 22 -11.50 -6.07 -1.56
N LYS A 23 -11.94 -5.21 -0.63
CA LYS A 23 -11.14 -4.10 -0.11
C LYS A 23 -10.04 -4.65 0.78
N ILE A 24 -8.83 -4.18 0.56
CA ILE A 24 -7.68 -4.45 1.43
C ILE A 24 -7.20 -3.11 1.97
N ALA A 25 -7.01 -3.03 3.28
CA ALA A 25 -6.54 -1.84 3.99
C ALA A 25 -5.86 -2.30 5.28
N LYS A 26 -4.65 -2.84 5.18
CA LYS A 26 -3.96 -3.44 6.33
C LYS A 26 -2.44 -3.29 6.26
N THR A 27 -1.81 -3.42 7.42
CA THR A 27 -0.36 -3.46 7.56
C THR A 27 0.05 -4.56 8.53
N ASP A 28 1.07 -5.32 8.16
CA ASP A 28 1.66 -6.39 8.96
C ASP A 28 3.12 -6.02 9.34
N TRP A 29 3.53 -6.33 10.57
CA TRP A 29 4.93 -6.24 11.04
C TRP A 29 5.48 -7.65 11.24
N GLU A 30 6.55 -7.97 10.51
CA GLU A 30 7.30 -9.22 10.61
C GLU A 30 8.62 -8.99 11.37
N PRO A 31 8.68 -9.21 12.70
CA PRO A 31 9.85 -8.85 13.50
C PRO A 31 11.11 -9.63 13.12
N GLU A 32 10.99 -10.91 12.75
CA GLU A 32 12.13 -11.75 12.35
C GLU A 32 12.83 -11.23 11.09
N ASN A 33 12.07 -10.60 10.18
CA ASN A 33 12.58 -10.01 8.96
C ASN A 33 12.82 -8.50 9.09
N ARG A 34 12.43 -7.88 10.21
CA ARG A 34 12.34 -6.42 10.36
C ARG A 34 11.62 -5.76 9.17
N LEU A 35 10.51 -6.34 8.74
CA LEU A 35 9.80 -5.95 7.53
C LEU A 35 8.36 -5.52 7.86
N ILE A 36 8.01 -4.30 7.45
CA ILE A 36 6.63 -3.83 7.40
C ILE A 36 6.08 -4.11 6.01
N ILE A 37 4.90 -4.73 5.91
CA ILE A 37 4.18 -4.91 4.66
C ILE A 37 2.85 -4.20 4.78
N THR A 38 2.69 -3.13 4.02
CA THR A 38 1.44 -2.34 4.01
C THR A 38 0.75 -2.51 2.67
N HIS A 39 -0.54 -2.84 2.70
CA HIS A 39 -1.32 -3.16 1.50
C HIS A 39 -2.67 -2.44 1.53
N ILE A 40 -2.92 -1.67 0.47
CA ILE A 40 -4.18 -1.01 0.19
C ILE A 40 -4.63 -1.32 -1.24
N SER A 41 -5.86 -1.82 -1.41
CA SER A 41 -6.38 -2.26 -2.72
C SER A 41 -7.91 -2.25 -2.76
N GLY A 42 -8.47 -2.12 -3.97
CA GLY A 42 -9.89 -1.98 -4.24
C GLY A 42 -10.37 -0.53 -4.35
N ASP A 43 -11.67 -0.37 -4.52
CA ASP A 43 -12.37 0.91 -4.61
C ASP A 43 -12.64 1.48 -3.21
N LEU A 44 -11.80 2.42 -2.77
CA LEU A 44 -11.75 2.86 -1.38
C LEU A 44 -12.24 4.29 -1.17
N GLU A 45 -13.01 4.45 -0.11
CA GLU A 45 -13.44 5.76 0.41
C GLU A 45 -12.41 6.30 1.41
N LYS A 46 -12.62 7.51 1.91
CA LYS A 46 -11.65 8.16 2.82
C LYS A 46 -11.48 7.37 4.12
N GLU A 47 -12.56 6.78 4.63
CA GLU A 47 -12.59 5.98 5.85
C GLU A 47 -11.77 4.70 5.70
N ASP A 48 -11.72 4.11 4.51
CA ASP A 48 -10.84 2.98 4.20
C ASP A 48 -9.37 3.40 4.28
N VAL A 49 -9.03 4.56 3.69
CA VAL A 49 -7.66 5.10 3.72
C VAL A 49 -7.23 5.43 5.15
N ILE A 50 -8.12 5.98 5.97
CA ILE A 50 -7.86 6.25 7.40
C ILE A 50 -7.60 4.94 8.16
N ARG A 51 -8.38 3.88 7.90
CA ARG A 51 -8.14 2.57 8.52
C ARG A 51 -6.78 2.00 8.13
N TRP A 52 -6.42 2.11 6.86
CA TRP A 52 -5.11 1.70 6.38
C TRP A 52 -3.97 2.49 7.07
N GLU A 53 -4.11 3.81 7.16
CA GLU A 53 -3.17 4.68 7.88
C GLU A 53 -3.00 4.27 9.35
N GLN A 54 -4.10 4.04 10.05
CA GLN A 54 -4.07 3.58 11.45
C GLN A 54 -3.33 2.24 11.58
N SER A 55 -3.60 1.29 10.69
CA SER A 55 -2.90 0.00 10.70
C SER A 55 -1.39 0.14 10.48
N LEU A 56 -0.96 1.12 9.65
CA LEU A 56 0.45 1.41 9.42
C LEU A 56 1.11 1.93 10.70
N TYR A 57 0.46 2.87 11.41
CA TYR A 57 0.96 3.38 12.68
C TYR A 57 1.01 2.29 13.75
N GLU A 58 0.00 1.43 13.84
CA GLU A 58 -0.01 0.29 14.77
C GLU A 58 1.14 -0.69 14.51
N ALA A 59 1.47 -0.95 13.25
CA ALA A 59 2.61 -1.79 12.89
C ALA A 59 3.95 -1.12 13.25
N LEU A 60 4.09 0.18 12.98
CA LEU A 60 5.28 0.96 13.33
C LEU A 60 5.50 1.07 14.84
N ASP A 61 4.42 1.13 15.63
CA ASP A 61 4.51 1.18 17.08
C ASP A 61 5.10 -0.10 17.69
N ARG A 62 5.00 -1.22 16.97
CA ARG A 62 5.58 -2.52 17.36
C ARG A 62 7.06 -2.66 17.04
N VAL A 63 7.66 -1.71 16.31
CA VAL A 63 9.11 -1.65 16.11
C VAL A 63 9.77 -1.17 17.41
N GLU A 64 10.84 -1.84 17.82
CA GLU A 64 11.57 -1.51 19.04
C GLU A 64 12.25 -0.13 18.96
N ASP A 65 12.38 0.56 20.10
CA ASP A 65 13.12 1.83 20.18
C ASP A 65 14.56 1.66 19.71
N GLY A 66 15.06 2.58 18.90
CA GLY A 66 16.40 2.47 18.29
C GLY A 66 16.49 1.41 17.17
N GLY A 67 15.40 0.74 16.84
CA GLY A 67 15.34 -0.32 15.83
C GLY A 67 15.41 0.19 14.39
N THR A 68 15.39 -0.76 13.46
CA THR A 68 15.31 -0.48 12.03
C THR A 68 14.22 -1.32 11.38
N PHE A 69 13.65 -0.82 10.29
CA PHE A 69 12.74 -1.61 9.47
C PHE A 69 12.98 -1.38 7.97
N ARG A 70 12.60 -2.37 7.18
CA ARG A 70 12.34 -2.26 5.75
C ARG A 70 10.84 -2.17 5.54
N ILE A 71 10.39 -1.58 4.44
CA ILE A 71 8.96 -1.50 4.13
C ILE A 71 8.65 -1.93 2.70
N PHE A 72 7.60 -2.71 2.55
CA PHE A 72 6.90 -2.94 1.29
C PHE A 72 5.59 -2.17 1.29
N VAL A 73 5.48 -1.19 0.40
CA VAL A 73 4.26 -0.40 0.16
C VAL A 73 3.56 -0.95 -1.08
N ASN A 74 2.55 -1.80 -0.87
CA ASN A 74 1.75 -2.40 -1.94
C ASN A 74 0.47 -1.58 -2.17
N LEU A 75 0.46 -0.79 -3.23
CA LEU A 75 -0.68 0.01 -3.67
C LEU A 75 -1.37 -0.63 -4.88
N HIS A 76 -0.99 -1.85 -5.27
CA HIS A 76 -1.49 -2.47 -6.48
C HIS A 76 -2.99 -2.76 -6.37
N GLY A 77 -3.76 -2.17 -7.29
CA GLY A 77 -5.21 -2.28 -7.33
C GLY A 77 -5.94 -1.25 -6.47
N PHE A 78 -5.23 -0.29 -5.85
CA PHE A 78 -5.87 0.84 -5.17
C PHE A 78 -6.53 1.79 -6.17
N ALA A 79 -7.79 2.12 -5.91
CA ALA A 79 -8.52 3.19 -6.57
C ALA A 79 -9.25 4.04 -5.51
N ALA A 80 -8.98 5.34 -5.50
CA ALA A 80 -9.70 6.27 -4.64
C ALA A 80 -11.06 6.63 -5.27
N LEU A 81 -12.15 6.43 -4.53
CA LEU A 81 -13.51 6.74 -5.00
C LEU A 81 -13.82 8.24 -5.06
N ASN A 82 -13.04 9.07 -4.37
CA ASN A 82 -13.21 10.52 -4.37
C ASN A 82 -11.87 11.28 -4.20
N LEU A 83 -11.90 12.57 -4.51
CA LEU A 83 -10.72 13.44 -4.47
C LEU A 83 -10.13 13.57 -3.05
N ASP A 84 -10.97 13.54 -2.02
CA ASP A 84 -10.52 13.68 -0.63
C ASP A 84 -9.75 12.44 -0.17
N ALA A 85 -10.23 11.24 -0.52
CA ALA A 85 -9.52 9.98 -0.31
C ALA A 85 -8.17 9.98 -1.04
N HIS A 86 -8.14 10.41 -2.30
CA HIS A 86 -6.90 10.51 -3.08
C HIS A 86 -5.90 11.52 -2.47
N LYS A 87 -6.37 12.68 -2.03
CA LYS A 87 -5.53 13.70 -1.39
C LYS A 87 -4.95 13.21 -0.06
N HIS A 88 -5.77 12.61 0.79
CA HIS A 88 -5.34 12.06 2.08
C HIS A 88 -4.32 10.93 1.89
N PHE A 89 -4.63 10.00 0.98
CA PHE A 89 -3.75 8.87 0.65
C PHE A 89 -2.32 9.30 0.27
N ARG A 90 -2.21 10.32 -0.59
CA ARG A 90 -0.94 10.73 -1.21
C ARG A 90 0.12 11.17 -0.20
N THR A 91 -0.30 11.68 0.95
CA THR A 91 0.62 12.23 1.95
C THR A 91 1.09 11.19 2.95
N ILE A 92 0.35 10.09 3.15
CA ILE A 92 0.59 9.13 4.24
C ILE A 92 2.00 8.55 4.16
N VAL A 93 2.36 7.85 3.09
CA VAL A 93 3.66 7.17 2.99
C VAL A 93 4.84 8.15 3.06
N PRO A 94 4.88 9.24 2.27
CA PRO A 94 5.98 10.19 2.35
C PRO A 94 6.16 10.84 3.72
N LEU A 95 5.08 11.31 4.35
CA LEU A 95 5.17 11.99 5.65
C LEU A 95 5.50 11.00 6.76
N THR A 96 4.88 9.81 6.72
CA THR A 96 5.17 8.76 7.71
C THR A 96 6.64 8.36 7.65
N LEU A 97 7.20 8.10 6.46
CA LEU A 97 8.59 7.66 6.35
C LEU A 97 9.60 8.77 6.68
N ALA A 98 9.23 10.05 6.53
CA ALA A 98 10.06 11.16 6.97
C ALA A 98 10.29 11.17 8.49
N ASP A 99 9.31 10.70 9.29
CA ASP A 99 9.47 10.52 10.73
C ASP A 99 10.45 9.39 11.11
N TYR A 100 10.85 8.57 10.15
CA TYR A 100 11.78 7.45 10.30
C TYR A 100 13.02 7.61 9.41
N ASP A 101 13.48 8.85 9.25
CA ASP A 101 14.70 9.25 8.56
C ASP A 101 14.76 8.81 7.08
N TRP A 102 13.60 8.72 6.43
CA TRP A 102 13.50 8.26 5.04
C TRP A 102 12.75 9.24 4.15
N LYS A 103 13.45 9.73 3.12
CA LYS A 103 12.87 10.56 2.06
C LYS A 103 12.54 9.70 0.85
N VAL A 104 11.24 9.47 0.62
CA VAL A 104 10.78 8.72 -0.56
C VAL A 104 11.19 9.43 -1.85
N GLY A 105 11.84 8.72 -2.76
CA GLY A 105 12.49 9.32 -3.92
C GLY A 105 11.55 10.12 -4.84
N TYR A 106 10.32 9.63 -5.07
CA TYR A 106 9.36 10.34 -5.93
C TYR A 106 8.90 11.70 -5.36
N VAL A 107 9.17 12.00 -4.08
CA VAL A 107 8.90 13.32 -3.50
C VAL A 107 9.70 14.41 -4.20
N ALA A 108 10.86 14.08 -4.78
CA ALA A 108 11.68 15.03 -5.53
C ALA A 108 10.99 15.64 -6.77
N MET A 109 9.86 15.08 -7.25
CA MET A 109 9.04 15.72 -8.28
C MET A 109 8.27 16.95 -7.79
N PHE A 110 8.09 17.09 -6.48
CA PHE A 110 7.29 18.12 -5.84
C PHE A 110 8.23 19.02 -5.06
N GLU A 111 8.85 19.99 -5.75
CA GLU A 111 9.97 20.77 -5.22
C GLU A 111 9.63 21.46 -3.88
N GLU A 112 8.44 22.04 -3.78
CA GLU A 112 7.98 22.71 -2.56
C GLU A 112 7.84 21.71 -1.39
N GLU A 113 7.15 20.58 -1.61
CA GLU A 113 6.97 19.53 -0.62
C GLU A 113 8.30 18.89 -0.24
N ALA A 114 9.21 18.70 -1.19
CA ALA A 114 10.53 18.13 -0.98
C ALA A 114 11.43 19.03 -0.12
N HIS A 115 11.26 20.35 -0.21
CA HIS A 115 12.00 21.34 0.58
C HIS A 115 11.41 21.51 1.99
N GLN A 116 10.11 21.31 2.14
CA GLN A 116 9.42 21.40 3.44
C GLN A 116 9.45 20.10 4.24
N LEU A 117 9.79 18.97 3.61
CA LEU A 117 9.87 17.68 4.28
C LEU A 117 11.02 17.67 5.30
N VAL A 118 10.66 17.62 6.58
CA VAL A 118 11.61 17.50 7.69
C VAL A 118 11.79 16.02 8.00
N LEU A 119 13.04 15.56 7.95
CA LEU A 119 13.39 14.22 8.40
C LEU A 119 13.63 14.21 9.91
N SER A 120 13.13 13.19 10.58
CA SER A 120 13.40 12.93 12.00
C SER A 120 13.59 11.44 12.24
N SER A 121 14.00 11.06 13.46
CA SER A 121 14.13 9.65 13.86
C SER A 121 13.26 9.41 15.08
N LYS A 122 11.95 9.30 14.87
CA LYS A 122 10.96 9.05 15.92
C LYS A 122 11.35 7.80 16.71
N ARG A 123 11.44 7.91 18.04
CA ARG A 123 11.92 6.83 18.94
C ARG A 123 13.31 6.27 18.55
N ASN A 124 14.13 7.06 17.85
CA ASN A 124 15.41 6.66 17.25
C ASN A 124 15.29 5.49 16.24
N ILE A 125 14.10 5.28 15.68
CA ILE A 125 13.83 4.24 14.68
C ILE A 125 14.16 4.78 13.28
N ARG A 126 14.67 3.91 12.39
CA ARG A 126 14.95 4.27 11.00
C ARG A 126 14.39 3.27 9.99
N CYS A 127 13.82 3.77 8.91
CA CYS A 127 13.58 2.99 7.70
C CYS A 127 14.91 2.86 6.94
N VAL A 128 15.26 1.66 6.49
CA VAL A 128 16.55 1.39 5.81
C VAL A 128 16.40 0.95 4.36
N ALA A 129 15.21 0.49 3.95
CA ALA A 129 14.87 0.23 2.56
C ALA A 129 13.36 0.28 2.32
N ALA A 130 12.96 0.65 1.11
CA ALA A 130 11.57 0.73 0.71
C ALA A 130 11.32 0.15 -0.69
N ALA A 131 10.35 -0.75 -0.81
CA ALA A 131 9.79 -1.17 -2.09
C ALA A 131 8.41 -0.57 -2.26
N HIS A 132 8.13 -0.02 -3.44
CA HIS A 132 6.84 0.58 -3.77
C HIS A 132 6.22 -0.17 -4.95
N CYS A 133 4.99 -0.63 -4.82
CA CYS A 133 4.26 -1.28 -5.91
C CYS A 133 2.97 -0.52 -6.25
N HIS A 134 2.70 -0.36 -7.54
CA HIS A 134 1.47 0.26 -8.07
C HIS A 134 1.18 -0.24 -9.49
N GLN A 135 -0.10 -0.31 -9.88
CA GLN A 135 -0.54 -0.89 -11.17
C GLN A 135 -0.23 -0.02 -12.42
N ASP A 136 -0.08 1.28 -12.25
CA ASP A 136 0.27 2.23 -13.33
C ASP A 136 1.73 2.09 -13.77
N ALA A 137 1.96 1.35 -14.87
CA ALA A 137 3.28 1.09 -15.42
C ALA A 137 4.02 2.36 -15.86
N THR A 138 3.34 3.31 -16.51
CA THR A 138 3.96 4.56 -16.96
C THR A 138 4.55 5.34 -15.78
N LYS A 139 3.78 5.44 -14.69
CA LYS A 139 4.21 6.11 -13.45
C LYS A 139 5.38 5.38 -12.81
N ILE A 140 5.27 4.07 -12.67
CA ILE A 140 6.29 3.26 -11.99
C ILE A 140 7.60 3.20 -12.77
N GLU A 141 7.58 3.03 -14.09
CA GLU A 141 8.78 3.08 -14.93
C GLU A 141 9.51 4.44 -14.81
N LYS A 142 8.75 5.54 -14.76
CA LYS A 142 9.31 6.86 -14.51
C LYS A 142 9.93 6.95 -13.12
N TYR A 143 9.27 6.46 -12.08
CA TYR A 143 9.81 6.52 -10.72
C TYR A 143 11.06 5.66 -10.58
N GLU A 144 11.02 4.46 -11.13
CA GLU A 144 12.14 3.53 -11.15
C GLU A 144 13.36 4.12 -11.86
N SER A 145 13.17 4.76 -13.02
CA SER A 145 14.30 5.37 -13.76
C SER A 145 14.88 6.62 -13.10
N LEU A 146 14.07 7.43 -12.42
CA LEU A 146 14.49 8.72 -11.87
C LEU A 146 14.90 8.67 -10.41
N TYR A 147 14.31 7.76 -9.63
CA TYR A 147 14.34 7.81 -8.16
C TYR A 147 14.78 6.51 -7.50
N SER A 148 15.01 5.45 -8.26
CA SER A 148 15.52 4.22 -7.66
C SER A 148 16.94 4.40 -7.09
N SER A 149 17.25 3.61 -6.07
CA SER A 149 18.56 3.53 -5.45
C SER A 149 18.84 2.08 -5.04
N ALA A 150 19.99 1.84 -4.40
CA ALA A 150 20.30 0.52 -3.85
C ALA A 150 19.27 0.06 -2.79
N ASN A 151 18.63 1.00 -2.10
CA ASN A 151 17.69 0.73 -1.01
C ASN A 151 16.25 1.19 -1.30
N GLU A 152 15.97 1.70 -2.51
CA GLU A 152 14.61 2.10 -2.92
C GLU A 152 14.32 1.66 -4.35
N ARG A 153 13.20 0.96 -4.56
CA ARG A 153 12.81 0.45 -5.88
C ARG A 153 11.31 0.52 -6.09
N PHE A 154 10.89 0.62 -7.35
CA PHE A 154 9.52 0.80 -7.77
C PHE A 154 9.10 -0.31 -8.75
N PHE A 155 7.94 -0.94 -8.51
CA PHE A 155 7.52 -2.15 -9.20
C PHE A 155 6.05 -2.09 -9.63
N THR A 156 5.74 -2.71 -10.76
CA THR A 156 4.34 -2.96 -11.16
C THR A 156 3.82 -4.30 -10.68
N ASP A 157 4.73 -5.20 -10.32
CA ASP A 157 4.46 -6.58 -9.92
C ASP A 157 4.68 -6.72 -8.40
N PRO A 158 3.63 -7.00 -7.62
CA PRO A 158 3.75 -7.15 -6.17
C PRO A 158 4.69 -8.27 -5.75
N GLU A 159 4.73 -9.38 -6.49
CA GLU A 159 5.56 -10.54 -6.14
C GLU A 159 7.04 -10.20 -6.28
N LYS A 160 7.42 -9.50 -7.35
CA LYS A 160 8.80 -9.02 -7.55
C LYS A 160 9.22 -7.97 -6.54
N ALA A 161 8.30 -7.08 -6.16
CA ALA A 161 8.56 -6.08 -5.13
C ALA A 161 8.84 -6.74 -3.77
N GLU A 162 8.03 -7.74 -3.42
CA GLU A 162 8.18 -8.51 -2.19
C GLU A 162 9.46 -9.36 -2.20
N GLU A 163 9.77 -10.05 -3.31
CA GLU A 163 11.01 -10.79 -3.46
C GLU A 163 12.23 -9.88 -3.27
N TRP A 164 12.23 -8.72 -3.94
CA TRP A 164 13.33 -7.77 -3.85
C TRP A 164 13.51 -7.24 -2.43
N ILE A 165 12.46 -6.72 -1.78
CA ILE A 165 12.60 -6.12 -0.46
C ILE A 165 13.06 -7.16 0.57
N ARG A 166 12.60 -8.41 0.47
CA ARG A 166 13.02 -9.51 1.33
C ARG A 166 14.49 -9.89 1.12
N SER A 167 15.01 -9.74 -0.09
CA SER A 167 16.41 -10.00 -0.41
C SER A 167 17.40 -8.94 0.12
N ILE A 168 16.92 -7.73 0.43
CA ILE A 168 17.76 -6.68 1.04
C ILE A 168 18.16 -7.11 2.45
N ALA A 169 19.46 -7.01 2.78
CA ALA A 169 20.00 -7.38 4.09
C ALA A 169 19.73 -6.31 5.16
#